data_AF-A0A0F9BZ48-F1
#
_entry.id   AF-A0A0F9BZ48-F1
#
_cell.length_a   1.000
_cell.length_b   1.000
_cell.length_c   1.000
_cell.angle_alpha   90.00
_cell.angle_beta   90.00
_cell.angle_gamma   90.00
#
_symmetry.space_group_name_H-M   'P 1'
#
loop_
_entity.id
_entity.type
_entity.pdbx_description
1 polymer ?
#
loop_
_entity_poly.entity_id
_entity_poly.type
_entity_poly.pdbx_seq_one_letter_code
_entity_poly.pdbx_strand_id
1 'polypeptide(L)'
;LIGISSNPITGENTIVKYDNSGNFIEKTMLQVNIWGFIIDSAIDSYNNFYIIDDAILVKVDHNGNQLWNATINNAKDIEIDSENNVCVLINDALIKFDSNGNQQWTSSGGGISLDLDSDGKIYILNETHLVKYDNEGNKIYNLIENGTLIKIDKDDNIYIAEASSGAVFITKYGRDSDFDGLSDWQENNLYNTDPLNPDSDGDGIPDGWEVSNSLDPLMDDSNNDPDGDNLSNIEEYMYNTDPNDPDGDGLNDGDEIENNTDPNDNTDPNNRTDDGRVIPFGNHYLIFLVIGIISLIIVQRRRI
;
A
#
# COMPACT_ATOMS: atom_id res chain seq x y z
N LEU A 1 23.63 -20.20 0.95
CA LEU A 1 23.02 -19.62 -0.27
C LEU A 1 23.08 -20.66 -1.38
N ILE A 2 21.98 -20.96 -2.07
CA ILE A 2 22.00 -21.75 -3.30
C ILE A 2 21.43 -20.87 -4.41
N GLY A 3 22.07 -20.87 -5.57
CA GLY A 3 21.64 -20.05 -6.71
C GLY A 3 21.98 -20.70 -8.04
N ILE A 4 21.45 -20.14 -9.11
CA ILE A 4 21.65 -20.63 -10.47
C ILE A 4 22.57 -19.67 -11.22
N SER A 5 23.50 -20.21 -11.98
CA SER A 5 24.47 -19.45 -12.76
C SER A 5 24.52 -19.95 -14.19
N SER A 6 24.35 -19.03 -15.14
CA SER A 6 24.52 -19.25 -16.57
C SER A 6 25.87 -18.70 -17.03
N ASN A 7 26.66 -19.52 -17.73
CA ASN A 7 27.88 -19.07 -18.36
C ASN A 7 27.56 -18.47 -19.75
N PRO A 8 27.77 -17.17 -19.97
CA PRO A 8 27.39 -16.50 -21.22
C PRO A 8 28.26 -16.92 -22.42
N ILE A 9 29.41 -17.58 -22.18
CA ILE A 9 30.33 -18.04 -23.23
C ILE A 9 30.02 -19.48 -23.63
N THR A 10 29.79 -20.35 -22.64
CA THR A 10 29.57 -21.78 -22.90
C THR A 10 28.10 -22.16 -23.00
N GLY A 11 27.18 -21.30 -22.56
CA GLY A 11 25.76 -21.61 -22.42
C GLY A 11 25.46 -22.60 -21.29
N GLU A 12 26.47 -22.94 -20.47
CA GLU A 12 26.31 -23.90 -19.39
C GLU A 12 25.53 -23.28 -18.22
N ASN A 13 24.43 -23.92 -17.84
CA ASN A 13 23.65 -23.55 -16.67
C ASN A 13 24.02 -24.48 -15.50
N THR A 14 24.22 -23.91 -14.31
CA THR A 14 24.69 -24.65 -13.13
C THR A 14 24.00 -24.20 -11.85
N ILE A 15 23.80 -25.13 -10.93
CA ILE A 15 23.45 -24.86 -9.54
C ILE A 15 24.75 -24.64 -8.78
N VAL A 16 24.84 -23.55 -8.03
CA VAL A 16 26.01 -23.19 -7.21
C VAL A 16 25.57 -23.02 -5.78
N LYS A 17 26.28 -23.65 -4.85
CA LYS A 17 25.97 -23.62 -3.42
C LYS A 17 27.12 -23.03 -2.62
N TYR A 18 26.76 -22.20 -1.66
CA TYR A 18 27.65 -21.54 -0.71
C TYR A 18 27.16 -21.78 0.73
N ASP A 19 28.11 -21.87 1.67
CA ASP A 19 27.80 -21.91 3.10
C ASP A 19 27.33 -20.53 3.62
N ASN A 20 26.96 -20.46 4.90
CA ASN A 20 26.52 -19.21 5.53
C ASN A 20 27.64 -18.18 5.70
N SER A 21 28.91 -18.57 5.52
CA SER A 21 30.06 -17.67 5.50
C SER A 21 30.39 -17.18 4.09
N GLY A 22 29.63 -17.60 3.07
CA GLY A 22 29.87 -17.26 1.68
C GLY A 22 30.95 -18.13 0.99
N ASN A 23 31.42 -19.21 1.63
CA ASN A 23 32.39 -20.11 1.00
C ASN A 23 31.68 -21.02 0.00
N PHE A 24 32.30 -21.22 -1.16
CA PHE A 24 31.85 -22.18 -2.16
C PHE A 24 31.83 -23.60 -1.58
N ILE A 25 30.72 -24.31 -1.78
CA ILE A 25 30.53 -25.72 -1.39
C ILE A 25 30.62 -26.61 -2.63
N GLU A 26 29.72 -26.41 -3.60
CA GLU A 26 29.59 -27.29 -4.75
C GLU A 26 29.00 -26.58 -5.98
N LYS A 27 29.27 -27.15 -7.15
CA LYS A 27 28.74 -26.73 -8.45
C LYS A 27 28.22 -27.97 -9.20
N THR A 28 26.96 -27.92 -9.59
CA THR A 28 26.28 -29.02 -10.29
C THR A 28 25.79 -28.54 -11.65
N MET A 29 26.06 -29.31 -12.70
CA MET A 29 25.59 -29.01 -14.05
C MET A 29 24.10 -29.28 -14.18
N LEU A 30 23.36 -28.35 -14.76
CA LEU A 30 21.97 -28.55 -15.12
C LEU A 30 21.88 -29.43 -16.37
N GLN A 31 21.16 -30.53 -16.28
CA GLN A 31 20.94 -31.47 -17.39
C GLN A 31 19.67 -31.10 -18.16
N VAL A 32 19.46 -29.80 -18.40
CA VAL A 32 18.30 -29.25 -19.09
C VAL A 32 18.75 -28.27 -20.18
N ASN A 33 18.06 -28.29 -21.32
CA ASN A 33 18.30 -27.36 -22.42
C ASN A 33 17.49 -26.09 -22.19
N ILE A 34 18.08 -25.13 -21.48
CA ILE A 34 17.56 -23.75 -21.36
C ILE A 34 18.30 -22.93 -22.41
N TRP A 35 17.57 -22.46 -23.43
CA TRP A 35 18.16 -21.74 -24.56
C TRP A 35 18.19 -20.22 -24.34
N GLY A 36 17.32 -19.71 -23.48
CA GLY A 36 17.25 -18.30 -23.10
C GLY A 36 18.16 -17.92 -21.93
N PHE A 37 18.13 -16.65 -21.57
CA PHE A 37 18.65 -16.21 -20.28
C PHE A 37 17.67 -16.61 -19.18
N ILE A 38 18.19 -17.11 -18.07
CA ILE A 38 17.38 -17.34 -16.88
C ILE A 38 16.87 -15.98 -16.40
N ILE A 39 15.55 -15.86 -16.27
CA ILE A 39 14.87 -14.66 -15.82
C ILE A 39 14.87 -14.64 -14.30
N ASP A 40 14.40 -15.74 -13.70
CA ASP A 40 14.34 -15.90 -12.26
C ASP A 40 14.28 -17.39 -11.85
N SER A 41 14.40 -17.65 -10.56
CA SER A 41 14.36 -18.98 -10.00
C SER A 41 13.84 -19.01 -8.56
N ALA A 42 13.11 -20.07 -8.22
CA ALA A 42 12.64 -20.35 -6.87
C ALA A 42 13.08 -21.75 -6.41
N ILE A 43 13.05 -21.99 -5.10
CA ILE A 43 13.44 -23.27 -4.48
C ILE A 43 12.32 -23.79 -3.58
N ASP A 44 11.97 -25.06 -3.73
CA ASP A 44 10.96 -25.69 -2.89
C ASP A 44 11.54 -26.25 -1.59
N SER A 45 10.67 -26.68 -0.67
CA SER A 45 11.07 -27.25 0.63
C SER A 45 11.88 -28.56 0.52
N TYR A 46 11.93 -29.18 -0.66
CA TYR A 46 12.71 -30.38 -0.95
C TYR A 46 14.06 -30.08 -1.63
N ASN A 47 14.43 -28.80 -1.78
CA ASN A 47 15.60 -28.32 -2.52
C ASN A 47 15.55 -28.63 -4.02
N ASN A 48 14.36 -28.72 -4.62
CA ASN A 48 14.23 -28.68 -6.07
C ASN A 48 14.18 -27.23 -6.53
N PHE A 49 14.76 -26.97 -7.70
CA PHE A 49 14.83 -25.64 -8.29
C PHE A 49 13.78 -25.53 -9.38
N TYR A 50 13.09 -24.40 -9.38
CA TYR A 50 12.21 -23.97 -10.43
C TYR A 50 12.90 -22.83 -11.15
N ILE A 51 12.98 -22.91 -12.47
CA ILE A 51 13.75 -21.98 -13.29
C ILE A 51 12.83 -21.50 -14.40
N ILE A 52 12.76 -20.19 -14.60
CA ILE A 52 12.04 -19.60 -15.72
C ILE A 52 13.00 -18.92 -16.68
N ASP A 53 12.72 -19.09 -17.98
CA ASP A 53 13.21 -18.23 -19.04
C ASP A 53 12.01 -17.63 -19.81
N ASP A 54 12.25 -17.00 -20.96
CA ASP A 54 11.19 -16.39 -21.77
C ASP A 54 10.13 -17.38 -22.29
N ALA A 55 10.40 -18.70 -22.28
CA ALA A 55 9.58 -19.71 -22.96
C ALA A 55 9.25 -20.95 -22.11
N ILE A 56 10.00 -21.22 -21.04
CA ILE A 56 9.81 -22.43 -20.24
C ILE A 56 9.88 -22.15 -18.74
N LEU A 57 9.06 -22.91 -18.01
CA LEU A 57 9.24 -23.22 -16.60
C LEU A 57 9.82 -24.63 -16.53
N VAL A 58 10.91 -24.82 -15.80
CA VAL A 58 11.48 -26.16 -15.57
C VAL A 58 11.73 -26.40 -14.09
N LYS A 59 11.32 -27.57 -13.61
CA LYS A 59 11.66 -28.08 -12.28
C LYS A 59 12.81 -29.08 -12.39
N VAL A 60 13.85 -28.89 -11.58
CA VAL A 60 15.02 -29.78 -11.50
C VAL A 60 15.31 -30.16 -10.06
N ASP A 61 15.85 -31.36 -9.83
CA ASP A 61 16.31 -31.78 -8.52
C ASP A 61 17.65 -31.13 -8.13
N HIS A 62 18.09 -31.31 -6.88
CA HIS A 62 19.37 -30.80 -6.39
C HIS A 62 20.61 -31.41 -7.08
N ASN A 63 20.44 -32.46 -7.89
CA ASN A 63 21.50 -33.05 -8.71
C ASN A 63 21.48 -32.52 -10.15
N GLY A 64 20.58 -31.58 -10.47
CA GLY A 64 20.42 -30.96 -11.79
C GLY A 64 19.64 -31.81 -12.79
N ASN A 65 18.95 -32.87 -12.35
CA ASN A 65 18.09 -33.68 -13.23
C ASN A 65 16.73 -33.02 -13.41
N GLN A 66 16.22 -33.01 -14.64
CA GLN A 66 14.87 -32.53 -14.92
C GLN A 66 13.81 -33.44 -14.30
N LEU A 67 12.88 -32.83 -13.56
CA LEU A 67 11.69 -33.50 -13.03
C LEU A 67 10.51 -33.31 -13.99
N TRP A 68 10.21 -32.05 -14.35
CA TRP A 68 9.17 -31.70 -15.34
C TRP A 68 9.44 -30.31 -15.93
N ASN A 69 8.74 -29.98 -17.03
CA ASN A 69 8.72 -28.63 -17.58
C ASN A 69 7.32 -28.28 -18.09
N ALA A 70 7.07 -26.99 -18.23
CA ALA A 70 5.89 -26.42 -18.86
C ALA A 70 6.30 -25.30 -19.82
N THR A 71 5.55 -25.12 -20.90
CA THR A 71 5.72 -23.98 -21.80
C THR A 71 4.98 -22.78 -21.23
N ILE A 72 5.70 -21.68 -21.08
CA ILE A 72 5.18 -20.37 -20.68
C ILE A 72 5.61 -19.34 -21.73
N ASN A 73 5.14 -18.09 -21.66
CA ASN A 73 5.57 -17.06 -22.60
C ASN A 73 5.79 -15.74 -21.88
N ASN A 74 6.99 -15.17 -22.01
CA ASN A 74 7.38 -13.88 -21.43
C ASN A 74 7.25 -13.87 -19.90
N ALA A 75 7.95 -14.79 -19.23
CA ALA A 75 8.01 -14.83 -17.78
C ALA A 75 8.64 -13.56 -17.21
N LYS A 76 8.26 -13.21 -15.98
CA LYS A 76 8.74 -12.01 -15.27
C LYS A 76 9.29 -12.35 -13.90
N ASP A 77 8.56 -13.17 -13.17
CA ASP A 77 8.84 -13.45 -11.77
C ASP A 77 8.23 -14.82 -11.42
N ILE A 78 8.76 -15.47 -10.38
CA ILE A 78 8.35 -16.81 -9.93
C ILE A 78 8.43 -16.90 -8.41
N GLU A 79 7.37 -17.40 -7.78
CA GLU A 79 7.41 -17.75 -6.36
C GLU A 79 6.75 -19.09 -6.09
N ILE A 80 7.05 -19.66 -4.92
CA ILE A 80 6.58 -20.97 -4.48
C ILE A 80 5.86 -20.81 -3.15
N ASP A 81 4.64 -21.33 -3.06
CA ASP A 81 3.87 -21.31 -1.82
C ASP A 81 4.33 -22.41 -0.83
N SER A 82 3.79 -22.36 0.39
CA SER A 82 4.12 -23.30 1.47
C SER A 82 3.76 -24.76 1.16
N GLU A 83 2.91 -25.01 0.16
CA GLU A 83 2.53 -26.34 -0.32
C GLU A 83 3.42 -26.82 -1.50
N ASN A 84 4.38 -25.99 -1.92
CA ASN A 84 5.25 -26.19 -3.09
C ASN A 84 4.54 -26.10 -4.45
N ASN A 85 3.38 -25.43 -4.50
CA ASN A 85 2.82 -24.98 -5.76
C ASN A 85 3.61 -23.76 -6.24
N VAL A 86 3.69 -23.59 -7.55
CA VAL A 86 4.49 -22.54 -8.17
C VAL A 86 3.59 -21.54 -8.88
N CYS A 87 3.82 -20.27 -8.59
CA CYS A 87 3.17 -19.12 -9.20
C CYS A 87 4.16 -18.48 -10.16
N VAL A 88 3.81 -18.39 -11.44
CA VAL A 88 4.64 -17.74 -12.46
C VAL A 88 3.90 -16.53 -13.02
N LEU A 89 4.51 -15.36 -12.87
CA LEU A 89 4.03 -14.14 -13.48
C LEU A 89 4.56 -14.05 -14.91
N ILE A 90 3.65 -13.82 -15.85
CA ILE A 90 3.97 -13.51 -17.24
C ILE A 90 3.40 -12.12 -17.60
N ASN A 91 3.71 -11.62 -18.79
CA ASN A 91 3.29 -10.29 -19.27
C ASN A 91 1.81 -9.93 -18.99
N ASP A 92 0.89 -10.88 -19.18
CA ASP A 92 -0.55 -10.63 -19.19
C ASP A 92 -1.35 -11.60 -18.31
N ALA A 93 -0.68 -12.43 -17.52
CA ALA A 93 -1.33 -13.40 -16.64
C ALA A 93 -0.44 -13.80 -15.45
N LEU A 94 -1.10 -14.38 -14.45
CA LEU A 94 -0.49 -15.23 -13.43
C LEU A 94 -0.92 -16.68 -13.68
N ILE A 95 0.02 -17.61 -13.63
CA ILE A 95 -0.26 -19.04 -13.80
C ILE A 95 0.19 -19.78 -12.55
N LYS A 96 -0.70 -20.60 -11.97
CA LYS A 96 -0.36 -21.47 -10.84
C LYS A 96 -0.27 -22.92 -11.30
N PHE A 97 0.81 -23.61 -10.92
CA PHE A 97 0.99 -25.04 -11.12
C PHE A 97 1.15 -25.74 -9.78
N ASP A 98 0.69 -26.98 -9.68
CA ASP A 98 1.00 -27.82 -8.52
C ASP A 98 2.47 -28.29 -8.53
N SER A 99 2.90 -28.94 -7.44
CA SER A 99 4.27 -29.45 -7.30
C SER A 99 4.68 -30.48 -8.37
N ASN A 100 3.70 -31.08 -9.06
CA ASN A 100 3.87 -32.10 -10.11
C ASN A 100 3.86 -31.51 -11.52
N GLY A 101 3.67 -30.20 -11.66
CA GLY A 101 3.65 -29.48 -12.94
C GLY A 101 2.28 -29.44 -13.62
N ASN A 102 1.19 -29.80 -12.92
CA ASN A 102 -0.14 -29.63 -13.48
C ASN A 102 -0.61 -28.20 -13.25
N GLN A 103 -1.00 -27.51 -14.31
CA GLN A 103 -1.58 -26.17 -14.22
C GLN A 103 -2.92 -26.23 -13.47
N GLN A 104 -3.03 -25.49 -12.37
CA GLN A 104 -4.24 -25.39 -11.56
C GLN A 104 -5.19 -24.34 -12.15
N TRP A 105 -4.67 -23.16 -12.45
CA TRP A 105 -5.45 -22.05 -13.02
C TRP A 105 -4.55 -21.00 -13.68
N THR A 106 -5.20 -20.08 -14.39
CA THR A 106 -4.58 -18.89 -14.98
C THR A 106 -5.49 -17.69 -14.73
N SER A 107 -4.93 -16.58 -14.24
CA SER A 107 -5.64 -15.31 -14.10
C SER A 107 -5.47 -14.45 -15.35
N SER A 108 -6.27 -13.38 -15.45
CA SER A 108 -6.04 -12.30 -16.43
C SER A 108 -5.37 -11.11 -15.77
N GLY A 109 -4.41 -10.50 -16.46
CA GLY A 109 -3.61 -9.39 -15.94
C GLY A 109 -2.23 -9.87 -15.52
N GLY A 110 -1.20 -9.14 -15.95
CA GLY A 110 0.18 -9.37 -15.55
C GLY A 110 0.69 -8.20 -14.72
N GLY A 111 2.00 -8.20 -14.48
CA GLY A 111 2.68 -7.21 -13.66
C GLY A 111 4.19 -7.25 -13.85
N ILE A 112 4.89 -6.65 -12.91
CA ILE A 112 6.35 -6.50 -12.92
C ILE A 112 6.99 -7.49 -11.95
N SER A 113 6.42 -7.64 -10.76
CA SER A 113 6.95 -8.49 -9.70
C SER A 113 5.82 -9.12 -8.90
N LEU A 114 6.08 -10.29 -8.31
CA LEU A 114 5.15 -11.02 -7.47
C LEU A 114 5.80 -11.42 -6.15
N ASP A 115 4.99 -11.51 -5.10
CA ASP A 115 5.36 -12.22 -3.88
C ASP A 115 4.13 -12.84 -3.19
N LEU A 116 4.37 -13.70 -2.21
CA LEU A 116 3.37 -14.48 -1.50
C LEU A 116 3.38 -14.12 -0.01
N ASP A 117 2.20 -14.01 0.61
CA ASP A 117 2.10 -14.01 2.07
C ASP A 117 2.16 -15.43 2.65
N SER A 118 2.24 -15.53 3.97
CA SER A 118 2.33 -16.78 4.71
C SER A 118 1.11 -17.71 4.53
N ASP A 119 -0.03 -17.17 4.13
CA ASP A 119 -1.25 -17.91 3.79
C ASP A 119 -1.30 -18.35 2.31
N GLY A 120 -0.29 -17.97 1.52
CA GLY A 120 -0.18 -18.28 0.10
C GLY A 120 -0.93 -17.31 -0.83
N LYS A 121 -1.49 -16.22 -0.29
CA LYS A 121 -2.16 -15.20 -1.11
C LYS A 121 -1.11 -14.47 -1.92
N ILE A 122 -1.50 -14.07 -3.13
CA ILE A 122 -0.56 -13.68 -4.17
C ILE A 122 -0.67 -12.19 -4.41
N TYR A 123 0.45 -11.49 -4.33
CA TYR A 123 0.53 -10.06 -4.54
C TYR A 123 1.30 -9.79 -5.81
N ILE A 124 0.68 -9.07 -6.74
CA ILE A 124 1.30 -8.66 -7.99
C ILE A 124 1.42 -7.15 -7.99
N LEU A 125 2.64 -6.66 -8.15
CA LEU A 125 2.92 -5.26 -8.36
C LEU A 125 2.95 -4.95 -9.85
N ASN A 126 2.13 -4.00 -10.26
CA ASN A 126 2.10 -3.40 -11.59
C ASN A 126 2.75 -2.02 -11.55
N GLU A 127 2.86 -1.35 -12.70
CA GLU A 127 3.42 0.02 -12.78
C GLU A 127 2.69 1.03 -11.89
N THR A 128 1.41 0.78 -11.57
CA THR A 128 0.53 1.74 -10.89
C THR A 128 -0.34 1.15 -9.80
N HIS A 129 -0.28 -0.18 -9.60
CA HIS A 129 -1.18 -0.84 -8.67
C HIS A 129 -0.53 -2.05 -8.00
N LEU A 130 -0.90 -2.28 -6.74
CA LEU A 130 -0.74 -3.54 -6.05
C LEU A 130 -2.06 -4.32 -6.11
N VAL A 131 -2.01 -5.54 -6.64
CA VAL A 131 -3.18 -6.41 -6.77
C VAL A 131 -2.99 -7.66 -5.94
N LYS A 132 -3.95 -7.95 -5.06
CA LYS A 132 -3.97 -9.18 -4.25
C LYS A 132 -4.93 -10.22 -4.85
N TYR A 133 -4.52 -11.48 -4.86
CA TYR A 133 -5.31 -12.63 -5.27
C TYR A 133 -5.39 -13.67 -4.15
N ASP A 134 -6.50 -14.39 -4.07
CA ASP A 134 -6.60 -15.60 -3.25
C ASP A 134 -5.88 -16.80 -3.91
N ASN A 135 -5.91 -17.95 -3.22
CA ASN A 135 -5.19 -19.16 -3.64
C ASN A 135 -5.84 -19.82 -4.87
N GLU A 136 -7.10 -19.47 -5.16
CA GLU A 136 -7.90 -19.90 -6.29
C GLU A 136 -7.77 -18.97 -7.51
N GLY A 137 -7.04 -17.85 -7.39
CA GLY A 137 -6.79 -16.89 -8.46
C GLY A 137 -7.85 -15.81 -8.63
N ASN A 138 -8.74 -15.62 -7.64
CA ASN A 138 -9.70 -14.52 -7.63
C ASN A 138 -9.05 -13.25 -7.06
N LYS A 139 -9.30 -12.10 -7.68
CA LYS A 139 -8.81 -10.81 -7.20
C LYS A 139 -9.56 -10.40 -5.92
N ILE A 140 -8.82 -10.03 -4.87
CA ILE A 140 -9.34 -9.55 -3.59
C ILE A 140 -9.43 -8.03 -3.59
N TYR A 141 -8.31 -7.32 -3.79
CA TYR A 141 -8.27 -5.86 -3.86
C TYR A 141 -7.26 -5.33 -4.87
N ASN A 142 -7.36 -4.02 -5.12
CA ASN A 142 -6.51 -3.26 -6.02
C ASN A 142 -6.17 -1.91 -5.37
N LEU A 143 -4.95 -1.75 -4.89
CA LEU A 143 -4.45 -0.50 -4.29
C LEU A 143 -3.65 0.27 -5.34
N ILE A 144 -3.85 1.59 -5.43
CA ILE A 144 -2.99 2.44 -6.28
C ILE A 144 -1.64 2.55 -5.58
N GLU A 145 -0.62 1.94 -6.18
CA GLU A 145 0.72 1.93 -5.62
C GLU A 145 1.75 1.79 -6.74
N ASN A 146 2.76 2.66 -6.74
CA ASN A 146 3.80 2.64 -7.76
C ASN A 146 5.02 1.91 -7.21
N GLY A 147 5.65 1.09 -8.06
CA GLY A 147 6.90 0.47 -7.69
C GLY A 147 7.44 -0.44 -8.78
N THR A 148 8.59 -1.04 -8.48
CA THR A 148 9.35 -1.89 -9.41
C THR A 148 9.60 -3.30 -8.88
N LEU A 149 9.51 -3.48 -7.56
CA LEU A 149 9.71 -4.75 -6.88
C LEU A 149 8.78 -4.80 -5.66
N ILE A 150 8.20 -5.96 -5.41
CA ILE A 150 7.51 -6.28 -4.17
C ILE A 150 8.28 -7.39 -3.46
N LYS A 151 8.39 -7.30 -2.12
CA LYS A 151 8.74 -8.44 -1.27
C LYS A 151 7.88 -8.47 -0.01
N ILE A 152 7.60 -9.66 0.50
CA ILE A 152 6.81 -9.90 1.69
C ILE A 152 7.67 -10.68 2.68
N ASP A 153 7.71 -10.23 3.94
CA ASP A 153 8.45 -10.94 4.97
C ASP A 153 7.61 -12.03 5.65
N LYS A 154 8.24 -12.79 6.54
CA LYS A 154 7.59 -13.88 7.29
C LYS A 154 6.46 -13.43 8.23
N ASP A 155 6.37 -12.13 8.49
CA ASP A 155 5.35 -11.51 9.34
C ASP A 155 4.31 -10.78 8.45
N ASP A 156 4.27 -11.13 7.15
CA ASP A 156 3.37 -10.61 6.11
C ASP A 156 3.45 -9.09 5.87
N ASN A 157 4.54 -8.44 6.28
CA ASN A 157 4.75 -7.05 5.91
C ASN A 157 5.13 -6.96 4.44
N ILE A 158 4.48 -6.06 3.72
CA ILE A 158 4.72 -5.83 2.30
C ILE A 158 5.74 -4.69 2.14
N TYR A 159 6.78 -4.93 1.36
CA TYR A 159 7.81 -3.96 1.01
C TYR A 159 7.74 -3.70 -0.49
N ILE A 160 7.52 -2.44 -0.87
CA ILE A 160 7.51 -2.01 -2.26
C ILE A 160 8.68 -1.08 -2.50
N ALA A 161 9.51 -1.42 -3.49
CA ALA A 161 10.66 -0.62 -3.86
C ALA A 161 10.40 0.18 -5.15
N GLU A 162 10.64 1.48 -5.08
CA GLU A 162 10.63 2.39 -6.23
C GLU A 162 12.04 2.91 -6.50
N ALA A 163 12.50 2.73 -7.74
CA ALA A 163 13.75 3.33 -8.20
C ALA A 163 13.48 4.68 -8.87
N SER A 164 13.95 5.77 -8.25
CA SER A 164 13.84 7.12 -8.82
C SER A 164 15.17 7.86 -8.73
N SER A 165 15.67 8.30 -9.89
CA SER A 165 16.79 9.25 -10.02
C SER A 165 18.04 8.94 -9.17
N GLY A 166 18.43 7.66 -9.11
CA GLY A 166 19.64 7.22 -8.40
C GLY A 166 19.43 6.91 -6.91
N ALA A 167 18.19 6.96 -6.42
CA ALA A 167 17.80 6.44 -5.11
C ALA A 167 16.79 5.28 -5.28
N VAL A 168 16.76 4.41 -4.27
CA VAL A 168 15.70 3.41 -4.11
C VAL A 168 14.95 3.78 -2.83
N PHE A 169 13.66 4.02 -2.97
CA PHE A 169 12.74 4.20 -1.85
C PHE A 169 12.06 2.87 -1.57
N ILE A 170 11.93 2.52 -0.30
CA ILE A 170 11.23 1.30 0.13
C ILE A 170 10.09 1.73 1.04
N THR A 171 8.86 1.47 0.61
CA THR A 171 7.66 1.67 1.42
C THR A 171 7.30 0.35 2.09
N LYS A 172 6.99 0.37 3.39
CA LYS A 172 6.54 -0.80 4.15
C LYS A 172 5.06 -0.63 4.49
N TYR A 173 4.26 -1.62 4.14
CA TYR A 173 2.87 -1.78 4.60
C TYR A 173 2.83 -2.94 5.60
N GLY A 174 2.45 -2.65 6.84
CA GLY A 174 2.23 -3.69 7.84
C GLY A 174 0.97 -4.49 7.51
N ARG A 175 0.93 -5.76 7.91
CA ARG A 175 -0.32 -6.51 7.97
C ARG A 175 -1.24 -5.81 8.99
N ASP A 176 -2.49 -5.61 8.60
CA ASP A 176 -3.57 -5.03 9.39
C ASP A 176 -4.76 -6.00 9.17
N SER A 177 -5.05 -6.78 10.19
CA SER A 177 -5.92 -7.96 10.09
C SER A 177 -7.39 -7.66 10.32
N ASP A 178 -7.73 -6.59 11.03
CA ASP A 178 -9.11 -6.14 11.30
C ASP A 178 -9.48 -4.81 10.63
N PHE A 179 -8.52 -4.15 9.98
CA PHE A 179 -8.67 -2.97 9.14
C PHE A 179 -9.11 -1.71 9.88
N ASP A 180 -8.65 -1.54 11.11
CA ASP A 180 -8.94 -0.38 11.95
C ASP A 180 -7.97 0.80 11.73
N GLY A 181 -6.85 0.56 11.03
CA GLY A 181 -5.81 1.54 10.75
C GLY A 181 -4.50 1.36 11.54
N LEU A 182 -4.44 0.39 12.46
CA LEU A 182 -3.21 -0.08 13.09
C LEU A 182 -2.77 -1.39 12.42
N SER A 183 -1.46 -1.54 12.22
CA SER A 183 -0.94 -2.86 11.83
C SER A 183 -0.88 -3.81 13.03
N ASP A 184 -1.05 -5.11 12.79
CA ASP A 184 -0.90 -6.20 13.79
C ASP A 184 0.39 -6.03 14.61
N TRP A 185 1.45 -5.50 13.99
CA TRP A 185 2.69 -5.21 14.69
C TRP A 185 2.58 -4.03 15.66
N GLN A 186 1.96 -2.92 15.26
CA GLN A 186 1.72 -1.76 16.13
C GLN A 186 0.86 -2.15 17.32
N GLU A 187 -0.20 -2.91 17.08
CA GLU A 187 -1.10 -3.40 18.12
C GLU A 187 -0.35 -4.28 19.12
N ASN A 188 0.37 -5.30 18.66
CA ASN A 188 1.12 -6.19 19.57
C ASN A 188 2.32 -5.53 20.29
N ASN A 189 2.95 -4.51 19.71
CA ASN A 189 4.26 -4.01 20.19
C ASN A 189 4.24 -2.57 20.72
N LEU A 190 3.23 -1.77 20.38
CA LEU A 190 3.12 -0.37 20.79
C LEU A 190 1.88 -0.14 21.66
N TYR A 191 0.71 -0.59 21.23
CA TYR A 191 -0.57 -0.19 21.84
C TYR A 191 -1.17 -1.26 22.76
N ASN A 192 -0.81 -2.54 22.57
CA ASN A 192 -1.37 -3.71 23.27
C ASN A 192 -2.87 -3.93 23.05
N THR A 193 -3.38 -3.53 21.89
CA THR A 193 -4.72 -3.85 21.36
C THR A 193 -4.75 -5.26 20.74
N ASP A 194 -5.93 -5.76 20.37
CA ASP A 194 -6.13 -7.09 19.76
C ASP A 194 -6.19 -7.02 18.22
N PRO A 195 -5.20 -7.56 17.49
CA PRO A 195 -5.13 -7.49 16.01
C PRO A 195 -6.27 -8.10 15.20
N LEU A 196 -7.24 -8.71 15.87
CA LEU A 196 -8.40 -9.33 15.24
C LEU A 196 -9.70 -8.66 15.66
N ASN A 197 -9.63 -7.57 16.41
CA ASN A 197 -10.76 -6.85 16.96
C ASN A 197 -10.52 -5.35 16.84
N PRO A 198 -11.23 -4.66 15.92
CA PRO A 198 -10.92 -3.27 15.57
C PRO A 198 -11.27 -2.25 16.67
N ASP A 199 -11.78 -2.69 17.82
CA ASP A 199 -12.26 -1.91 18.96
C ASP A 199 -12.03 -2.77 20.22
N SER A 200 -10.84 -2.64 20.80
CA SER A 200 -10.28 -3.54 21.81
C SER A 200 -10.95 -3.45 23.16
N ASP A 201 -11.46 -2.28 23.54
CA ASP A 201 -12.17 -2.06 24.80
C ASP A 201 -13.70 -2.16 24.66
N GLY A 202 -14.22 -2.11 23.43
CA GLY A 202 -15.62 -2.31 23.10
C GLY A 202 -16.50 -1.09 23.32
N ASP A 203 -15.94 0.12 23.25
CA ASP A 203 -16.67 1.36 23.46
C ASP A 203 -17.36 1.91 22.20
N GLY A 204 -17.02 1.35 21.03
CA GLY A 204 -17.59 1.69 19.74
C GLY A 204 -16.73 2.61 18.87
N ILE A 205 -15.55 3.01 19.33
CA ILE A 205 -14.54 3.75 18.57
C ILE A 205 -13.43 2.77 18.15
N PRO A 206 -12.95 2.78 16.89
CA PRO A 206 -11.88 1.87 16.50
C PRO A 206 -10.51 2.26 17.09
N ASP A 207 -9.69 1.28 17.48
CA ASP A 207 -8.40 1.51 18.15
C ASP A 207 -7.49 2.42 17.31
N GLY A 208 -7.46 2.19 16.00
CA GLY A 208 -6.70 3.02 15.07
C GLY A 208 -7.17 4.47 14.98
N TRP A 209 -8.46 4.74 15.14
CA TRP A 209 -8.96 6.10 15.21
C TRP A 209 -8.56 6.76 16.53
N GLU A 210 -8.73 6.06 17.65
CA GLU A 210 -8.35 6.55 18.98
C GLU A 210 -6.87 6.92 19.05
N VAL A 211 -5.99 6.02 18.60
CA VAL A 211 -4.55 6.27 18.55
C VAL A 211 -4.21 7.48 17.68
N SER A 212 -4.90 7.64 16.54
CA SER A 212 -4.66 8.78 15.63
C SER A 212 -5.11 10.12 16.23
N ASN A 213 -6.09 10.09 17.12
CA ASN A 213 -6.65 11.25 17.82
C ASN A 213 -6.21 11.33 19.29
N SER A 214 -5.09 10.68 19.64
CA SER A 214 -4.49 10.76 20.99
C SER A 214 -5.39 10.30 22.15
N LEU A 215 -6.36 9.43 21.90
CA LEU A 215 -7.17 8.74 22.91
C LEU A 215 -6.52 7.40 23.32
N ASP A 216 -7.11 6.70 24.31
CA ASP A 216 -6.58 5.44 24.86
C ASP A 216 -7.42 4.23 24.42
N PRO A 217 -6.96 3.41 23.45
CA PRO A 217 -7.72 2.31 22.84
C PRO A 217 -7.95 1.08 23.75
N LEU A 218 -7.70 1.24 25.05
CA LEU A 218 -7.85 0.19 26.05
C LEU A 218 -8.75 0.63 27.21
N MET A 219 -9.44 1.76 27.07
CA MET A 219 -10.28 2.35 28.07
C MET A 219 -11.50 3.03 27.43
N ASP A 220 -12.69 2.47 27.69
CA ASP A 220 -13.98 3.09 27.34
C ASP A 220 -14.03 4.55 27.82
N ASP A 221 -13.74 5.44 26.88
CA ASP A 221 -13.68 6.87 27.03
C ASP A 221 -14.62 7.57 26.05
N SER A 222 -15.39 6.80 25.28
CA SER A 222 -16.46 7.20 24.37
C SER A 222 -17.34 8.37 24.80
N ASN A 223 -17.61 8.52 26.11
CA ASN A 223 -18.47 9.57 26.68
C ASN A 223 -17.70 10.76 27.28
N ASN A 224 -16.37 10.78 27.17
CA ASN A 224 -15.55 11.91 27.59
C ASN A 224 -15.60 13.02 26.54
N ASP A 225 -15.28 14.21 26.99
CA ASP A 225 -15.25 15.47 26.24
C ASP A 225 -13.94 16.17 26.67
N PRO A 226 -12.81 15.85 26.02
CA PRO A 226 -11.48 16.29 26.47
C PRO A 226 -11.22 17.78 26.25
N ASP A 227 -11.82 18.38 25.22
CA ASP A 227 -11.63 19.79 24.85
C ASP A 227 -12.73 20.73 25.38
N GLY A 228 -13.88 20.18 25.79
CA GLY A 228 -14.95 20.87 26.50
C GLY A 228 -15.98 21.56 25.60
N ASP A 229 -16.17 21.11 24.36
CA ASP A 229 -17.12 21.68 23.41
C ASP A 229 -18.54 21.09 23.48
N ASN A 230 -18.75 20.10 24.34
CA ASN A 230 -19.97 19.30 24.50
C ASN A 230 -20.23 18.24 23.42
N LEU A 231 -19.24 17.92 22.58
CA LEU A 231 -19.20 16.66 21.84
C LEU A 231 -18.44 15.63 22.67
N SER A 232 -18.95 14.41 22.67
CA SER A 232 -18.23 13.26 23.23
C SER A 232 -17.32 12.63 22.18
N ASN A 233 -16.25 11.95 22.61
CA ASN A 233 -15.33 11.24 21.72
C ASN A 233 -16.05 10.39 20.64
N ILE A 234 -17.15 9.72 20.99
CA ILE A 234 -17.94 8.93 20.04
C ILE A 234 -18.72 9.80 19.03
N GLU A 235 -19.21 10.97 19.45
CA GLU A 235 -19.85 11.93 18.54
C GLU A 235 -18.82 12.52 17.59
N GLU A 236 -17.63 12.84 18.08
CA GLU A 236 -16.53 13.35 17.27
C GLU A 236 -16.03 12.33 16.25
N TYR A 237 -15.94 11.05 16.64
CA TYR A 237 -15.71 9.96 15.69
C TYR A 237 -16.78 9.91 14.59
N MET A 238 -18.06 10.11 14.95
CA MET A 238 -19.17 10.12 13.97
C MET A 238 -19.15 11.34 13.04
N TYR A 239 -18.70 12.49 13.53
CA TYR A 239 -18.61 13.74 12.77
C TYR A 239 -17.24 13.97 12.12
N ASN A 240 -16.27 13.10 12.41
CA ASN A 240 -14.89 13.19 11.94
C ASN A 240 -14.25 14.53 12.34
N THR A 241 -14.40 14.91 13.61
CA THR A 241 -13.74 16.07 14.26
C THR A 241 -12.61 15.58 15.19
N ASP A 242 -11.89 16.49 15.87
CA ASP A 242 -10.73 16.15 16.72
C ASP A 242 -11.08 16.29 18.21
N PRO A 243 -11.06 15.19 19.00
CA PRO A 243 -11.40 15.15 20.43
C PRO A 243 -10.54 15.99 21.36
N ASN A 244 -9.54 16.67 20.82
CA ASN A 244 -8.67 17.55 21.59
C ASN A 244 -8.60 18.97 21.01
N ASP A 245 -9.42 19.29 20.00
CA ASP A 245 -9.42 20.58 19.32
C ASP A 245 -10.84 21.08 19.02
N PRO A 246 -11.38 21.97 19.88
CA PRO A 246 -12.76 22.41 19.81
C PRO A 246 -12.95 23.46 18.71
N ASP A 247 -11.92 23.79 17.92
CA ASP A 247 -11.99 24.75 16.82
C ASP A 247 -11.21 24.29 15.59
N GLY A 248 -11.34 23.01 15.22
CA GLY A 248 -10.57 22.33 14.18
C GLY A 248 -10.46 23.08 12.84
N ASP A 249 -11.45 23.91 12.47
CA ASP A 249 -11.40 24.76 11.28
C ASP A 249 -11.43 26.29 11.56
N GLY A 250 -11.52 26.67 12.82
CA GLY A 250 -11.63 28.04 13.33
C GLY A 250 -13.03 28.45 13.82
N LEU A 251 -14.02 27.56 13.73
CA LEU A 251 -15.31 27.63 14.43
C LEU A 251 -15.46 26.42 15.35
N ASN A 252 -16.28 26.57 16.40
CA ASN A 252 -16.48 25.48 17.35
C ASN A 252 -17.43 24.42 16.80
N ASP A 253 -16.95 23.19 16.70
CA ASP A 253 -17.65 22.07 16.09
C ASP A 253 -18.89 21.63 16.88
N GLY A 254 -18.84 21.60 18.21
CA GLY A 254 -20.02 21.40 19.06
C GLY A 254 -21.14 22.42 18.79
N ASP A 255 -20.78 23.71 18.72
CA ASP A 255 -21.70 24.78 18.33
C ASP A 255 -22.23 24.59 16.90
N GLU A 256 -21.40 24.15 15.97
CA GLU A 256 -21.78 23.96 14.58
C GLU A 256 -22.78 22.81 14.43
N ILE A 257 -22.55 21.69 15.12
CA ILE A 257 -23.49 20.57 15.17
C ILE A 257 -24.83 20.99 15.78
N GLU A 258 -24.83 21.75 16.88
CA GLU A 258 -26.07 22.27 17.48
C GLU A 258 -26.83 23.18 16.49
N ASN A 259 -26.11 23.97 15.69
CA ASN A 259 -26.66 24.89 14.71
C ASN A 259 -26.93 24.25 13.32
N ASN A 260 -26.70 22.95 13.15
CA ASN A 260 -26.84 22.20 11.89
C ASN A 260 -25.97 22.78 10.74
N THR A 261 -24.75 23.19 11.07
CA THR A 261 -23.67 23.58 10.16
C THR A 261 -22.64 22.44 10.02
N ASP A 262 -21.72 22.54 9.06
CA ASP A 262 -20.68 21.54 8.79
C ASP A 262 -19.45 21.83 9.67
N PRO A 263 -19.11 20.98 10.65
CA PRO A 263 -17.99 21.22 11.59
C PRO A 263 -16.60 21.14 10.94
N ASN A 264 -16.55 20.85 9.63
CA ASN A 264 -15.31 20.79 8.85
C ASN A 264 -15.28 21.85 7.71
N ASP A 265 -16.18 22.84 7.71
CA ASP A 265 -16.22 23.94 6.72
C ASP A 265 -16.29 25.36 7.34
N ASN A 266 -15.12 25.95 7.54
CA ASN A 266 -14.98 27.32 8.06
C ASN A 266 -15.53 28.44 7.18
N THR A 267 -16.10 28.11 6.00
CA THR A 267 -16.77 29.07 5.12
C THR A 267 -18.28 29.11 5.31
N ASP A 268 -18.80 28.41 6.33
CA ASP A 268 -20.23 28.24 6.52
C ASP A 268 -21.00 29.57 6.64
N PRO A 269 -22.23 29.64 6.07
CA PRO A 269 -22.91 30.88 5.72
C PRO A 269 -23.32 31.75 6.92
N ASN A 270 -23.09 31.28 8.15
CA ASN A 270 -23.49 31.96 9.36
C ASN A 270 -22.38 32.79 10.02
N ASN A 271 -21.11 32.55 9.71
CA ASN A 271 -19.93 33.29 10.21
C ASN A 271 -20.09 33.88 11.63
N ARG A 272 -20.55 33.04 12.57
CA ARG A 272 -20.78 33.43 13.95
C ARG A 272 -19.60 33.00 14.79
N THR A 273 -18.98 33.95 15.48
CA THR A 273 -18.08 33.65 16.59
C THR A 273 -18.87 33.17 17.81
N ASP A 274 -18.21 32.46 18.71
CA ASP A 274 -18.58 31.97 20.05
C ASP A 274 -19.35 32.99 20.97
N ASP A 275 -19.48 34.26 20.56
CA ASP A 275 -20.32 35.29 21.21
C ASP A 275 -21.60 35.68 20.43
N GLY A 276 -21.96 34.91 19.40
CA GLY A 276 -23.13 35.13 18.55
C GLY A 276 -23.04 36.32 17.60
N ARG A 277 -21.83 36.86 17.34
CA ARG A 277 -21.62 37.97 16.41
C ARG A 277 -21.22 37.49 15.02
N VAL A 278 -21.86 38.08 14.01
CA VAL A 278 -21.48 37.95 12.58
C VAL A 278 -20.12 38.64 12.38
N ILE A 279 -19.10 37.94 11.85
CA ILE A 279 -17.83 38.59 11.46
C ILE A 279 -18.07 39.51 10.25
N PRO A 280 -17.97 40.85 10.40
CA PRO A 280 -18.20 41.75 9.30
C PRO A 280 -16.97 41.75 8.39
N PHE A 281 -17.16 41.34 7.13
CA PHE A 281 -16.12 41.35 6.10
C PHE A 281 -15.36 42.70 6.05
N GLY A 282 -14.08 42.66 6.39
CA GLY A 282 -13.13 43.76 6.22
C GLY A 282 -12.36 43.64 4.91
N ASN A 283 -12.82 44.37 3.88
CA ASN A 283 -12.07 44.96 2.76
C ASN A 283 -10.94 44.16 2.11
N HIS A 284 -11.15 43.68 0.87
CA HIS A 284 -10.28 43.83 -0.32
C HIS A 284 -11.09 43.20 -1.48
N TYR A 285 -11.73 43.95 -2.38
CA TYR A 285 -11.15 44.48 -3.63
C TYR A 285 -11.89 45.76 -4.06
N LEU A 286 -11.25 46.90 -3.85
CA LEU A 286 -11.61 48.13 -4.55
C LEU A 286 -10.83 48.19 -5.88
N ILE A 287 -11.27 47.45 -6.89
CA ILE A 287 -10.85 47.65 -8.28
C ILE A 287 -12.11 47.79 -9.12
N PHE A 288 -12.42 49.04 -9.47
CA PHE A 288 -12.95 49.54 -10.75
C PHE A 288 -13.70 50.86 -10.52
N LEU A 289 -12.96 51.97 -10.52
CA LEU A 289 -13.46 53.27 -10.99
C LEU A 289 -12.28 54.19 -11.29
N VAL A 290 -11.63 53.94 -12.43
CA VAL A 290 -11.01 55.04 -13.18
C VAL A 290 -12.17 55.88 -13.71
N ILE A 291 -12.58 56.87 -12.90
CA ILE A 291 -13.57 57.87 -13.29
C ILE A 291 -13.06 58.58 -14.53
N GLY A 292 -13.92 58.56 -15.54
CA GLY A 292 -13.76 59.28 -16.80
C GLY A 292 -13.41 60.75 -16.58
N ILE A 293 -12.45 61.17 -17.39
CA ILE A 293 -12.11 62.57 -17.60
C ILE A 293 -13.38 63.33 -17.99
N ILE A 294 -13.63 64.37 -17.19
CA ILE A 294 -14.72 65.35 -17.24
C ILE A 294 -14.92 65.92 -18.66
N SER A 295 -16.18 65.95 -19.12
CA SER A 295 -16.60 66.70 -20.30
C SER A 295 -16.82 68.18 -19.98
N LEU A 296 -16.00 69.04 -20.59
CA LEU A 296 -16.39 70.21 -21.41
C LEU A 296 -17.31 71.34 -20.80
N ILE A 297 -16.70 72.54 -20.67
CA ILE A 297 -17.13 73.86 -21.23
C ILE A 297 -17.95 74.92 -20.41
N ILE A 298 -17.35 76.13 -20.31
CA ILE A 298 -17.90 77.54 -20.29
C ILE A 298 -18.51 78.06 -18.95
N VAL A 299 -18.07 79.17 -18.32
CA VAL A 299 -18.36 80.61 -18.62
C VAL A 299 -17.31 81.59 -18.01
N GLN A 300 -16.78 82.45 -18.89
CA GLN A 300 -16.30 83.86 -18.82
C GLN A 300 -15.97 84.66 -17.53
N ARG A 301 -14.78 85.32 -17.63
CA ARG A 301 -14.42 86.77 -17.46
C ARG A 301 -14.16 87.44 -16.09
N ARG A 302 -12.88 87.88 -15.98
CA ARG A 302 -12.31 89.21 -15.59
C ARG A 302 -12.54 89.80 -14.18
N ARG A 303 -11.42 90.10 -13.52
CA ARG A 303 -11.01 91.32 -12.73
C ARG A 303 -9.88 90.86 -11.76
N ILE A 304 -8.74 91.50 -11.55
CA ILE A 304 -8.11 92.81 -11.85
C ILE A 304 -6.66 92.53 -12.22
#